data_AF-A0AAJ1B303-F1
#
_entry.id   AF-A0AAJ1B303-F1
#
_cell.length_a   1.000
_cell.length_b   1.000
_cell.length_c   1.000
_cell.angle_alpha   90.00
_cell.angle_beta   90.00
_cell.angle_gamma   90.00
#
_symmetry.space_group_name_H-M   'P 1'
#
loop_
_entity.id
_entity.type
_entity.pdbx_description
1 polymer ?
#
loop_
_entity_poly.entity_id
_entity_poly.type
_entity_poly.pdbx_seq_one_letter_code
_entity_poly.pdbx_strand_id
1 'polypeptide(L)' 'KRPYIVHPLEVEKIVSTMTDDEEIISEALLHDTLEDCRQVTKEQIKEAFGERVVEMVRQESEDKSKTWVER' A
#
# COMPACT_ATOMS: atom_id res chain seq x y z
N LYS A 1 22.50 4.02 -2.15
CA LYS A 1 21.03 4.21 -1.95
C LYS A 1 20.44 2.91 -1.43
N ARG A 2 19.53 2.94 -0.45
CA ARG A 2 18.77 1.75 -0.05
C ARG A 2 17.71 1.42 -1.12
N PRO A 3 17.40 0.14 -1.37
CA PRO A 3 16.28 -0.24 -2.24
C PRO A 3 14.93 0.26 -1.70
N TYR A 4 14.00 0.68 -2.57
CA TYR A 4 12.70 1.23 -2.15
C TYR A 4 11.89 0.25 -1.30
N ILE A 5 11.96 -1.06 -1.61
CA ILE A 5 11.27 -2.12 -0.87
C ILE A 5 11.58 -2.12 0.64
N VAL A 6 12.69 -1.52 1.07
CA VAL A 6 13.00 -1.38 2.51
C VAL A 6 11.96 -0.52 3.23
N HIS A 7 11.37 0.50 2.57
CA HIS A 7 10.36 1.36 3.18
C HIS A 7 9.06 0.59 3.51
N PRO A 8 8.37 -0.07 2.55
CA PRO A 8 7.17 -0.83 2.89
C PRO A 8 7.43 -1.99 3.88
N LEU A 9 8.62 -2.60 3.85
CA LEU A 9 9.01 -3.62 4.85
C LEU A 9 9.19 -3.05 6.26
N GLU A 10 9.77 -1.85 6.40
CA GLU A 10 9.90 -1.18 7.70
C GLU A 10 8.53 -0.75 8.24
N VAL A 11 7.62 -0.30 7.37
CA VAL A 11 6.22 0.06 7.73
C VAL A 11 5.43 -1.17 8.15
N GLU A 12 5.41 -2.24 7.35
CA GLU A 12 4.79 -3.53 7.67
C GLU A 12 5.26 -4.06 9.03
N LYS A 13 6.57 -4.01 9.27
CA LYS A 13 7.16 -4.46 10.53
C LYS A 13 6.70 -3.65 11.74
N ILE A 14 6.45 -2.35 11.60
CA ILE A 14 5.91 -1.53 12.69
C ILE A 14 4.45 -1.91 12.92
N VAL A 15 3.66 -2.01 11.86
CA VAL A 15 2.23 -2.35 11.93
C VAL A 15 2.00 -3.72 12.56
N SER A 16 2.84 -4.72 12.24
CA SER A 16 2.78 -6.05 12.85
C SER A 16 3.14 -6.09 14.34
N THR A 17 3.70 -5.01 14.92
CA THR A 17 3.81 -4.88 16.38
C THR A 17 2.56 -4.32 17.06
N MET A 18 1.61 -3.82 16.27
CA MET A 18 0.41 -3.12 16.75
C MET A 18 -0.87 -3.94 16.57
N THR A 19 -0.88 -4.88 15.63
CA THR A 19 -2.04 -5.72 15.31
C THR A 19 -1.59 -7.08 14.76
N ASP A 20 -2.45 -8.09 14.92
CA ASP A 20 -2.32 -9.41 14.29
C ASP A 20 -3.26 -9.56 13.06
N ASP A 21 -3.94 -8.47 12.66
CA ASP A 21 -4.83 -8.47 11.49
C ASP A 21 -3.99 -8.50 10.20
N GLU A 22 -3.92 -9.69 9.59
CA GLU A 22 -3.13 -9.96 8.39
C GLU A 22 -3.50 -9.06 7.20
N GLU A 23 -4.75 -8.61 7.07
CA GLU A 23 -5.18 -7.73 5.98
C GLU A 23 -4.67 -6.29 6.19
N ILE A 24 -4.59 -5.83 7.44
CA ILE A 24 -3.98 -4.53 7.79
C ILE A 24 -2.47 -4.58 7.59
N ILE A 25 -1.82 -5.67 7.98
CA ILE A 25 -0.37 -5.86 7.78
C ILE A 25 -0.06 -5.92 6.27
N SER A 26 -0.89 -6.61 5.48
CA SER A 26 -0.74 -6.70 4.03
C SER A 26 -0.92 -5.34 3.35
N GLU A 27 -1.89 -4.54 3.78
CA GLU A 27 -2.08 -3.17 3.30
C GLU A 27 -0.84 -2.31 3.57
N ALA A 28 -0.29 -2.36 4.78
CA ALA A 28 0.91 -1.61 5.15
C ALA A 28 2.12 -1.94 4.25
N LEU A 29 2.24 -3.20 3.81
CA LEU A 29 3.26 -3.61 2.84
C LEU A 29 2.98 -3.11 1.42
N LEU A 30 1.72 -2.88 1.07
CA LEU A 30 1.25 -2.56 -0.27
C LEU A 30 0.91 -1.07 -0.48
N HIS A 31 0.91 -0.24 0.58
CA HIS A 31 0.35 1.12 0.56
C HIS A 31 0.82 1.99 -0.62
N ASP A 32 2.10 1.93 -0.99
CA ASP A 32 2.66 2.71 -2.10
C ASP A 32 2.49 2.06 -3.49
N THR A 33 2.03 0.81 -3.57
CA THR A 33 2.08 0.05 -4.84
C THR A 33 1.14 0.61 -5.91
N LEU A 34 -0.08 1.02 -5.55
CA LEU A 34 -0.99 1.67 -6.49
C LEU A 34 -0.53 3.08 -6.89
N GLU A 35 0.25 3.72 -6.04
CA GLU A 35 0.71 5.09 -6.21
C GLU A 35 1.96 5.17 -7.11
N ASP A 36 2.97 4.35 -6.83
CA ASP A 36 4.30 4.47 -7.42
C ASP A 36 4.60 3.42 -8.50
N CYS A 37 3.82 2.33 -8.56
CA CYS A 37 4.04 1.25 -9.53
C CYS A 37 2.97 1.27 -10.62
N ARG A 38 3.29 1.90 -11.77
CA ARG A 38 2.36 2.06 -12.91
C ARG A 38 1.76 0.76 -13.47
N GLN A 39 2.40 -0.38 -13.23
CA GLN A 39 1.96 -1.68 -13.72
C GLN A 39 0.99 -2.38 -12.76
N VAL A 40 0.86 -1.89 -11.53
CA VAL A 40 -0.01 -2.47 -10.50
C VAL A 40 -1.41 -1.89 -10.67
N THR A 41 -2.42 -2.76 -10.71
CA THR A 41 -3.83 -2.36 -10.76
C THR A 41 -4.58 -2.83 -9.52
N LYS A 42 -5.73 -2.19 -9.26
CA LYS A 42 -6.62 -2.58 -8.15
C LYS A 42 -7.09 -4.02 -8.30
N GLU A 43 -7.36 -4.46 -9.52
CA GLU A 43 -7.80 -5.82 -9.83
C GLU A 43 -6.74 -6.85 -9.45
N GLN A 44 -5.45 -6.57 -9.70
CA GLN A 44 -4.35 -7.46 -9.31
C GLN A 44 -4.24 -7.60 -7.79
N ILE A 45 -4.35 -6.48 -7.06
CA ILE A 45 -4.32 -6.50 -5.59
C ILE A 45 -5.55 -7.23 -5.04
N LYS A 46 -6.73 -6.97 -5.59
CA LYS A 46 -7.97 -7.64 -5.20
C LYS A 46 -7.92 -9.15 -5.41
N GLU A 47 -7.39 -9.60 -6.55
CA GLU A 47 -7.25 -11.03 -6.87
C GLU A 47 -6.27 -11.73 -5.91
N ALA A 48 -5.19 -11.05 -5.53
CA ALA A 48 -4.15 -11.63 -4.66
C ALA A 48 -4.45 -11.53 -3.15
N PHE A 49 -5.08 -10.45 -2.70
CA PHE A 49 -5.21 -10.10 -1.28
C PHE A 49 -6.66 -9.85 -0.82
N GLY A 50 -7.63 -9.85 -1.74
CA GLY A 50 -9.04 -9.67 -1.43
C GLY A 50 -9.53 -8.22 -1.44
N GLU A 51 -10.85 -8.06 -1.32
CA GLU A 51 -11.55 -6.77 -1.44
C GLU A 51 -11.16 -5.78 -0.35
N ARG A 52 -10.99 -6.25 0.88
CA ARG A 52 -10.70 -5.37 2.03
C ARG A 52 -9.32 -4.73 1.89
N VAL A 53 -8.31 -5.49 1.48
CA VAL A 53 -6.95 -4.97 1.29
C VAL A 53 -6.90 -3.94 0.17
N VAL A 54 -7.47 -4.22 -1.01
CA VAL A 54 -7.44 -3.25 -2.13
C VAL A 54 -8.15 -1.95 -1.77
N GLU A 55 -9.23 -2.01 -0.99
CA GLU A 55 -9.97 -0.80 -0.60
C GLU A 55 -9.18 0.04 0.39
N MET A 56 -8.44 -0.56 1.33
CA MET A 56 -7.56 0.18 2.23
C MET A 56 -6.36 0.79 1.50
N VAL A 57 -5.67 0.01 0.64
CA VAL A 57 -4.55 0.54 -0.18
C VAL A 57 -5.02 1.71 -1.05
N ARG A 58 -6.23 1.61 -1.62
CA ARG A 58 -6.82 2.70 -2.41
C ARG A 58 -7.09 3.96 -1.58
N GLN A 59 -7.47 3.81 -0.31
CA GLN A 59 -7.74 4.95 0.57
C GLN A 59 -6.46 5.71 0.95
N GLU A 60 -5.34 4.99 1.09
CA GLU A 60 -4.03 5.56 1.43
C GLU A 60 -3.19 5.98 0.19
N SER A 61 -3.69 5.77 -1.03
CA SER A 61 -2.99 6.17 -2.27
C SER A 61 -3.39 7.57 -2.74
N GLU A 62 -2.40 8.41 -3.06
CA GLU A 62 -2.63 9.74 -3.62
C GLU A 62 -2.78 9.74 -5.15
N ASP A 63 -3.57 10.68 -5.66
CA ASP A 63 -3.61 10.97 -7.10
C ASP A 63 -2.42 11.86 -7.51
N LYS A 64 -1.35 11.22 -8.00
CA LYS A 64 -0.12 11.91 -8.45
C LYS A 64 -0.29 12.83 -9.67
N SER A 65 -1.47 12.90 -10.29
CA SER A 65 -1.74 13.90 -11.32
C SER A 65 -2.02 15.30 -10.77
N LYS A 66 -2.35 15.41 -9.47
CA LYS A 66 -2.67 16.67 -8.78
C LYS A 66 -1.44 17.36 -8.19
N THR A 67 -1.56 18.65 -7.89
CA THR A 67 -0.50 19.37 -7.16
C THR A 67 -0.40 18.86 -5.72
N TRP A 68 0.72 19.15 -5.04
CA TRP A 68 0.89 18.76 -3.63
C TRP A 68 -0.17 19.36 -2.70
N VAL A 69 -0.69 20.55 -3.01
CA VAL A 69 -1.72 21.21 -2.18
C VAL A 69 -3.10 20.57 -2.35
N GLU A 70 -3.34 19.89 -3.47
CA GLU A 70 -4.61 19.27 -3.82
C GLU A 70 -4.67 17.77 -3.50
N ARG A 71 -3.54 17.19 -3.11
CA ARG A 71 -3.42 15.79 -2.69
C ARG A 71 -3.78 15.64 -1.22
#